data_AF-A0A9D0ZIZ2-F1
#
_entry.id   AF-A0A9D0ZIZ2-F1
#
_cell.length_a   1.000
_cell.length_b   1.000
_cell.length_c   1.000
_cell.angle_alpha   90.00
_cell.angle_beta   90.00
_cell.angle_gamma   90.00
#
_symmetry.space_group_name_H-M   'P 1'
#
loop_
_entity.id
_entity.type
_entity.pdbx_description
1 polymer ?
#
loop_
_entity_poly.entity_id
_entity_poly.type
_entity_poly.pdbx_seq_one_letter_code
_entity_poly.pdbx_strand_id
1 'polypeptide(L)'
;MPFCDTLRNLIDERGLTQKQLAQALEIPVSTLGGYVQGTSEPDFETLKLFANYFNVSADYLLNLKIGNTQSHLENELLRIFRSLSTEQQELYLEQGKAFIRINAKEDVKSSKSTLQGKNNEG
;
A
#
# COMPACT_ATOMS: atom_id res chain seq x y z
N MET A 1 -7.36 12.48 -5.00
CA MET A 1 -6.79 13.52 -4.15
C MET A 1 -5.28 13.48 -4.31
N PRO A 2 -4.63 14.54 -4.79
CA PRO A 2 -3.17 14.62 -4.89
C PRO A 2 -2.53 14.65 -3.49
N PHE A 3 -1.27 14.20 -3.41
CA PHE A 3 -0.48 14.18 -2.16
C PHE A 3 -0.51 15.51 -1.40
N CYS A 4 -0.43 16.63 -2.12
CA CYS A 4 -0.42 17.97 -1.51
C CYS A 4 -1.69 18.27 -0.70
N ASP A 5 -2.86 17.78 -1.14
CA ASP A 5 -4.11 17.95 -0.41
C ASP A 5 -4.13 17.10 0.86
N THR A 6 -3.64 15.85 0.80
CA THR A 6 -3.50 14.99 1.98
C THR A 6 -2.54 15.61 3.01
N LEU A 7 -1.41 16.16 2.54
CA LEU A 7 -0.43 16.81 3.41
C LEU A 7 -1.00 18.07 4.07
N ARG A 8 -1.76 18.91 3.35
CA ARG A 8 -2.45 20.06 3.93
C ARG A 8 -3.40 19.64 5.04
N ASN A 9 -4.23 18.64 4.78
CA ASN A 9 -5.19 18.16 5.77
C ASN A 9 -4.49 17.68 7.05
N LEU A 10 -3.40 16.92 6.92
CA LEU A 10 -2.63 16.43 8.08
C LEU A 10 -1.97 17.57 8.88
N ILE A 11 -1.53 18.63 8.21
CA ILE A 11 -1.00 19.84 8.85
C ILE A 11 -2.11 20.56 9.63
N ASP A 12 -3.27 20.75 9.00
CA ASP A 12 -4.41 21.46 9.58
C ASP A 12 -5.03 20.68 10.75
N GLU A 13 -5.20 19.35 10.63
CA GLU A 13 -5.71 18.46 11.68
C GLU A 13 -4.86 18.51 12.95
N ARG A 14 -3.56 18.74 12.81
CA ARG A 14 -2.62 18.87 13.94
C ARG A 14 -2.42 20.32 14.40
N GLY A 15 -3.11 21.28 13.79
CA GLY A 15 -2.97 22.71 14.11
C GLY A 15 -1.55 23.23 13.90
N LEU A 16 -0.80 22.65 12.96
CA LEU A 16 0.58 23.00 12.69
C LEU A 16 0.67 24.09 11.62
N THR A 17 1.66 24.96 11.73
CA THR A 17 2.09 25.81 10.63
C THR A 17 3.11 25.07 9.76
N GLN A 18 3.21 25.44 8.47
CA GLN A 18 4.26 24.90 7.60
C GLN A 18 5.65 25.12 8.19
N LYS A 19 5.90 26.26 8.83
CA LYS A 19 7.19 26.55 9.48
C LYS A 19 7.50 25.58 10.63
N GLN A 20 6.51 25.24 11.45
CA GLN A 20 6.67 24.28 12.54
C GLN A 20 6.95 22.88 12.02
N LEU A 21 6.23 22.44 10.98
CA LEU A 21 6.47 21.13 10.37
C LEU A 21 7.85 21.07 9.70
N ALA A 22 8.22 22.11 8.97
CA ALA A 22 9.53 22.24 8.32
C ALA A 22 10.66 22.12 9.35
N GLN A 23 10.53 22.80 10.49
CA GLN A 23 11.50 22.71 11.59
C GLN A 23 11.53 21.31 12.22
N ALA A 24 10.36 20.69 12.43
CA ALA A 24 10.27 19.36 13.05
C ALA A 24 10.86 18.23 12.18
N LEU A 25 10.82 18.40 10.85
CA LEU A 25 11.33 17.42 9.89
C LEU A 25 12.69 17.79 9.31
N GLU A 26 13.27 18.92 9.74
CA GLU A 26 14.51 19.47 9.20
C GLU A 26 14.48 19.70 7.67
N ILE A 27 13.30 20.04 7.15
CA ILE A 27 13.08 20.36 5.72
C ILE A 27 13.08 21.88 5.56
N PRO A 28 13.73 22.45 4.52
CA PRO A 28 13.63 23.87 4.23
C PRO A 28 12.17 24.31 4.03
N VAL A 29 11.78 25.42 4.64
CA VAL A 29 10.37 25.92 4.59
C VAL A 29 9.90 26.13 3.14
N SER A 30 10.78 26.59 2.26
CA SER A 30 10.49 26.74 0.82
C SER A 30 10.18 25.40 0.15
N THR A 31 10.94 24.36 0.46
CA THR A 31 10.76 23.00 -0.05
C THR A 31 9.44 22.42 0.45
N LEU A 32 9.15 22.55 1.75
CA LEU A 32 7.86 22.13 2.30
C LEU A 32 6.69 22.90 1.66
N GLY A 33 6.85 24.21 1.45
CA GLY A 33 5.87 25.03 0.74
C GLY A 33 5.59 24.51 -0.67
N GLY A 34 6.62 24.04 -1.39
CA GLY A 34 6.46 23.40 -2.70
C GLY A 34 5.65 22.11 -2.64
N TYR A 35 5.89 21.25 -1.65
CA TYR A 35 5.11 20.03 -1.41
C TYR A 35 3.66 20.34 -1.05
N VAL A 36 3.45 21.31 -0.18
CA VAL A 36 2.11 21.73 0.25
C VAL A 36 1.36 22.39 -0.90
N GLN A 37 2.02 23.10 -1.82
CA GLN A 37 1.37 23.71 -3.00
C GLN A 37 1.24 22.74 -4.18
N GLY A 38 1.96 21.62 -4.16
CA GLY A 38 2.00 20.65 -5.26
C GLY A 38 2.87 21.08 -6.44
N THR A 39 3.80 22.03 -6.22
CA THR A 39 4.76 22.46 -7.26
C THR A 39 6.01 21.57 -7.29
N SER A 40 6.23 20.79 -6.25
CA SER A 40 7.27 19.75 -6.15
C SER A 40 6.70 18.51 -5.48
N GLU A 41 7.30 17.36 -5.76
CA GLU A 41 6.98 16.08 -5.10
C GLU A 41 8.11 15.68 -4.14
N PRO A 42 7.79 15.08 -2.98
CA PRO A 42 8.81 14.55 -2.08
C PRO A 42 9.50 13.33 -2.69
N ASP A 43 10.77 13.13 -2.35
CA ASP A 43 11.43 11.86 -2.60
C ASP A 43 10.97 10.78 -1.60
N PHE A 44 11.48 9.55 -1.75
CA PHE A 44 11.08 8.44 -0.88
C PHE A 44 11.46 8.64 0.59
N GLU A 45 12.60 9.30 0.88
CA GLU A 45 13.03 9.53 2.26
C GLU A 45 12.18 10.60 2.94
N THR A 46 11.86 11.67 2.21
CA THR A 46 10.95 12.72 2.66
C THR A 46 9.52 12.18 2.86
N LEU A 47 9.07 11.30 1.97
CA LEU A 47 7.78 10.63 2.13
C LEU A 47 7.72 9.77 3.40
N LYS A 48 8.80 9.02 3.71
CA LYS A 48 8.91 8.24 4.96
C LYS A 48 8.90 9.16 6.18
N LEU A 49 9.58 10.31 6.12
CA LEU A 49 9.57 11.30 7.20
C LEU A 49 8.14 11.78 7.50
N PHE A 50 7.37 12.13 6.46
CA PHE A 50 5.96 12.49 6.64
C PHE A 50 5.14 11.33 7.21
N ALA A 51 5.29 10.12 6.68
CA ALA A 51 4.56 8.94 7.14
C ALA A 51 4.79 8.67 8.63
N ASN A 52 6.05 8.70 9.06
CA ASN A 52 6.43 8.48 10.45
C ASN A 52 5.95 9.62 11.37
N TYR A 53 6.13 10.88 10.95
CA TYR A 53 5.72 12.03 11.75
C TYR A 53 4.20 12.05 11.96
N PHE A 54 3.44 11.82 10.89
CA PHE A 54 1.98 11.80 10.95
C PHE A 54 1.40 10.48 11.44
N ASN A 55 2.24 9.45 11.61
CA ASN A 55 1.84 8.08 11.98
C ASN A 55 0.77 7.51 11.01
N VAL A 56 1.02 7.65 9.71
CA VAL A 56 0.16 7.18 8.62
C VAL A 56 0.99 6.36 7.62
N SER A 57 0.34 5.54 6.78
CA SER A 57 1.04 4.82 5.72
C SER A 57 1.40 5.74 4.54
N ALA A 58 2.42 5.36 3.77
CA ALA A 58 2.72 6.00 2.50
C ALA A 58 1.54 5.94 1.52
N ASP A 59 0.78 4.83 1.53
CA ASP A 59 -0.44 4.68 0.74
C ASP A 59 -1.49 5.75 1.07
N TYR A 60 -1.65 6.08 2.35
CA TYR A 60 -2.55 7.14 2.78
C TYR A 60 -2.09 8.50 2.24
N LEU A 61 -0.79 8.83 2.41
CA LEU A 61 -0.21 10.08 1.93
C LEU A 61 -0.37 10.26 0.43
N LEU A 62 -0.05 9.21 -0.32
CA LEU A 62 -0.14 9.20 -1.79
C LEU A 62 -1.58 9.01 -2.30
N ASN A 63 -2.54 8.81 -1.39
CA ASN A 63 -3.92 8.46 -1.71
C ASN A 63 -3.97 7.27 -2.72
N LEU A 64 -3.09 6.29 -2.50
CA LEU A 64 -3.09 5.03 -3.23
C LEU A 64 -4.29 4.21 -2.77
N LYS A 65 -5.31 4.19 -3.62
CA LYS A 65 -6.40 3.23 -3.50
C LYS A 65 -5.97 1.96 -4.22
N ILE A 66 -5.29 1.08 -3.51
CA ILE A 66 -5.10 -0.29 -4.00
C ILE A 66 -6.50 -0.87 -4.21
N GLY A 67 -6.72 -1.49 -5.38
CA GLY A 67 -8.03 -1.80 -5.93
C GLY A 67 -9.02 -2.44 -4.95
N ASN A 68 -10.26 -1.94 -5.00
CA ASN A 68 -11.44 -2.33 -4.22
C ASN A 68 -11.26 -2.28 -2.70
N THR A 69 -11.42 -1.06 -2.18
CA THR A 69 -12.12 -0.78 -0.91
C THR A 69 -12.37 -2.01 -0.05
N GLN A 70 -11.45 -2.30 0.88
CA GLN A 70 -11.71 -2.97 2.16
C GLN A 70 -12.97 -3.83 2.15
N SER A 71 -12.93 -4.94 1.41
CA SER A 71 -14.05 -5.87 1.47
C SER A 71 -14.18 -6.34 2.92
N HIS A 72 -15.40 -6.64 3.38
CA HIS A 72 -15.59 -7.19 4.73
C HIS A 72 -14.64 -8.37 5.00
N LEU A 73 -14.34 -9.16 3.97
CA LEU A 73 -13.40 -10.28 4.00
C LEU A 73 -11.95 -9.85 4.21
N GLU A 74 -11.49 -8.77 3.59
CA GLU A 74 -10.12 -8.27 3.77
C GLU A 74 -9.91 -7.71 5.19
N ASN A 75 -10.90 -6.97 5.71
CA ASN A 75 -10.86 -6.48 7.08
C ASN A 75 -10.88 -7.63 8.10
N GLU A 76 -11.70 -8.65 7.85
CA GLU A 76 -11.76 -9.83 8.72
C GLU A 76 -10.45 -10.64 8.64
N LEU A 77 -9.87 -10.79 7.45
CA LEU A 77 -8.55 -11.39 7.25
C LEU A 77 -7.49 -10.68 8.10
N LEU A 78 -7.41 -9.35 8.02
CA LEU A 78 -6.44 -8.56 8.77
C LEU A 78 -6.69 -8.63 10.29
N ARG A 79 -7.95 -8.62 10.71
CA ARG A 79 -8.32 -8.74 12.13
C ARG A 79 -7.87 -10.09 12.71
N ILE A 80 -8.16 -11.18 12.00
CA ILE A 80 -7.73 -12.53 12.40
C ILE A 80 -6.20 -12.59 12.40
N PHE A 81 -5.56 -12.16 11.32
CA PHE A 81 -4.10 -12.23 11.21
C PHE A 81 -3.38 -11.49 12.35
N ARG A 82 -3.86 -10.31 12.72
CA ARG A 82 -3.30 -9.51 13.83
C ARG A 82 -3.53 -10.10 15.22
N SER A 83 -4.50 -11.00 15.39
CA SER A 83 -4.75 -11.67 16.68
C SER A 83 -3.95 -12.96 16.88
N LEU A 84 -3.26 -13.43 15.83
CA LEU A 84 -2.42 -14.63 15.87
C LEU A 84 -1.03 -14.34 16.46
N SER A 85 -0.42 -15.37 17.05
CA SER A 85 1.02 -15.36 17.39
C SER A 85 1.89 -15.33 16.14
N THR A 86 3.17 -14.97 16.29
CA THR A 86 4.12 -14.91 15.18
C THR A 86 4.23 -16.25 14.44
N GLU A 87 4.34 -17.38 15.16
CA GLU A 87 4.40 -18.70 14.53
C GLU A 87 3.12 -19.03 13.75
N GLN A 88 1.96 -18.63 14.28
CA GLN A 88 0.68 -18.83 13.62
C GLN A 88 0.51 -17.96 12.38
N GLN A 89 1.01 -16.72 12.41
CA GLN A 89 1.02 -15.83 11.25
C GLN A 89 1.86 -16.42 10.11
N GLU A 90 3.04 -16.93 10.41
CA GLU A 90 3.91 -17.58 9.42
C GLU A 90 3.23 -18.79 8.77
N LEU A 91 2.64 -19.66 9.60
CA LEU A 91 1.90 -20.82 9.11
C LEU A 91 0.69 -20.42 8.25
N TYR A 92 -0.03 -19.38 8.64
CA TYR A 92 -1.18 -18.86 7.91
C TYR A 92 -0.78 -18.34 6.52
N LEU A 93 0.34 -17.61 6.43
CA LEU A 93 0.89 -17.14 5.16
C LEU A 93 1.35 -18.30 4.27
N GLU A 94 1.96 -19.35 4.83
CA GLU A 94 2.36 -20.53 4.04
C GLU A 94 1.15 -21.25 3.43
N GLN A 95 0.04 -21.35 4.16
CA GLN A 95 -1.21 -21.87 3.63
C GLN A 95 -1.75 -20.98 2.49
N GLY A 96 -1.77 -19.66 2.69
CA GLY A 96 -2.12 -18.69 1.64
C GLY A 96 -1.30 -18.87 0.35
N LYS A 97 0.02 -19.00 0.50
CA LYS A 97 0.94 -19.25 -0.63
C LYS A 97 0.68 -20.61 -1.29
N ALA A 98 0.24 -21.62 -0.55
CA ALA A 98 -0.09 -22.93 -1.12
C ALA A 98 -1.28 -22.84 -2.09
N PHE A 99 -2.32 -22.06 -1.76
CA PHE A 99 -3.45 -21.82 -2.67
C PHE A 99 -3.00 -21.16 -3.98
N ILE A 100 -2.12 -20.16 -3.92
CA ILE A 100 -1.56 -19.50 -5.13
C ILE A 100 -0.78 -20.52 -5.98
N ARG A 101 0.04 -21.37 -5.35
CA ARG A 101 0.81 -22.43 -6.03
C ARG A 101 -0.09 -23.47 -6.69
N ILE A 102 -1.23 -23.81 -6.07
CA ILE A 102 -2.20 -24.75 -6.63
C ILE A 102 -2.86 -24.15 -7.86
N ASN A 103 -3.37 -22.92 -7.75
CA ASN A 103 -4.04 -22.24 -8.87
C ASN A 103 -3.09 -22.08 -10.08
N ALA A 104 -1.83 -21.69 -9.83
CA ALA A 104 -0.82 -21.59 -10.89
C ALA A 104 -0.52 -22.94 -11.59
N LYS A 105 -0.67 -24.08 -10.89
CA LYS A 105 -0.51 -25.42 -11.49
C LYS A 105 -1.75 -25.86 -12.27
N GLU A 106 -2.93 -25.45 -11.86
CA GLU A 106 -4.18 -25.71 -12.58
C GLU A 106 -4.27 -24.91 -13.89
N ASP A 107 -3.83 -23.65 -13.89
CA ASP A 107 -3.77 -22.81 -15.10
C ASP A 107 -2.81 -23.39 -16.16
N VAL A 108 -1.68 -23.97 -15.72
CA VAL A 108 -0.70 -24.63 -16.61
C VAL A 108 -1.21 -25.99 -17.12
N LYS A 109 -1.99 -26.74 -16.33
CA LYS A 109 -2.63 -28.00 -16.80
C LYS A 109 -3.76 -27.73 -17.78
N SER A 110 -4.62 -26.75 -17.51
CA SER A 110 -5.71 -26.30 -18.37
C SER A 110 -5.18 -25.87 -19.75
N SER A 111 -4.10 -25.09 -19.76
CA SER A 111 -3.44 -24.62 -20.99
C SER A 111 -2.77 -25.75 -21.82
N LYS A 112 -2.32 -26.84 -21.18
CA LYS A 112 -1.73 -28.00 -21.89
C LYS A 112 -2.80 -28.94 -22.47
N SER A 113 -3.95 -29.12 -21.81
CA SER A 113 -5.05 -29.95 -22.35
C SER A 113 -5.68 -29.37 -23.62
N THR A 114 -5.74 -28.04 -23.78
CA THR A 114 -6.30 -27.40 -24.97
C THR A 114 -5.43 -27.57 -26.22
N LEU A 115 -4.12 -27.80 -26.06
CA LEU A 115 -3.17 -27.97 -27.16
C LEU A 115 -3.13 -29.41 -27.70
N GLN A 116 -3.50 -30.41 -26.89
CA GLN A 116 -3.41 -31.82 -27.28
C GLN A 116 -4.64 -32.34 -28.04
N GLY A 117 -5.76 -31.60 -28.03
CA GLY A 117 -7.00 -31.94 -28.75
C GLY A 117 -7.06 -31.50 -30.21
N LYS A 118 -6.08 -30.72 -30.72
CA LYS A 118 -6.08 -30.22 -32.11
C LYS A 118 -5.25 -31.04 -33.11
N ASN A 119 -4.61 -32.13 -32.67
CA ASN A 119 -3.66 -32.89 -33.51
C ASN A 119 -4.19 -34.25 -34.00
N ASN A 120 -5.48 -34.57 -33.82
CA ASN A 120 -6.06 -35.86 -34.22
C ASN A 120 -7.28 -35.70 -35.16
N GLU A 121 -7.24 -34.75 -36.09
CA GLU A 121 -8.11 -34.75 -37.27
C GLU A 121 -7.26 -34.43 -38.51
N GLY A 122 -6.76 -35.48 -39.16
CA GLY A 122 -5.94 -35.42 -40.38
C GLY A 122 -5.82 -36.80 -41.00
#